data_AF-A0A822YEG1-F1
#
_entry.id   AF-A0A822YEG1-F1
#
_cell.length_a   1.000
_cell.length_b   1.000
_cell.length_c   1.000
_cell.angle_alpha   90.00
_cell.angle_beta   90.00
_cell.angle_gamma   90.00
#
_symmetry.space_group_name_H-M   'P 1'
#
loop_
_entity.id
_entity.type
_entity.pdbx_description
1 polymer ?
#
loop_
_entity_poly.entity_id
_entity_poly.type
_entity_poly.pdbx_seq_one_letter_code
_entity_poly.pdbx_strand_id
1 'polypeptide(L)'
;MAKGDSHDLSSLLSTGERDFLVHNNGHQIKIDSLTGKTVGLYFSGSWCGPCRRFTPILAEVYQELSSKGDFEVVFVSSDRDDDSFGKYFSEMPWLAIPFADSGARQRLKELFQVRGIPNLVVLDGTGKVLSERAVQIVRDYGAEAYPFTPERIKLLKEEEEAAKQNQTLRSILASSSRDFVISNDGNKVQSQ
;
A
#
# COMPACT_ATOMS: atom_id res chain seq x y z
N MET A 1 13.15 10.63 -16.66
CA MET A 1 12.26 11.20 -15.63
C MET A 1 13.12 11.56 -14.44
N ALA A 2 13.00 12.81 -13.96
CA ALA A 2 13.93 13.38 -12.99
C ALA A 2 13.65 12.83 -11.58
N LYS A 3 14.72 12.64 -10.81
CA LYS A 3 14.68 12.32 -9.38
C LYS A 3 14.22 13.60 -8.64
N GLY A 4 13.09 13.56 -7.95
CA GLY A 4 12.76 14.57 -6.92
C GLY A 4 11.56 15.48 -7.17
N ASP A 5 10.58 15.11 -7.99
CA ASP A 5 9.37 15.91 -8.15
C ASP A 5 8.58 15.93 -6.82
N SER A 6 8.47 17.12 -6.22
CA SER A 6 7.62 17.40 -5.06
C SER A 6 6.28 17.90 -5.60
N HIS A 7 5.20 17.19 -5.29
CA HIS A 7 3.86 17.65 -5.61
C HIS A 7 3.26 18.31 -4.38
N ASP A 8 2.76 19.53 -4.47
CA ASP A 8 1.89 20.02 -3.42
C ASP A 8 0.64 19.11 -3.35
N LEU A 9 0.39 18.49 -2.19
CA LEU A 9 -0.72 17.53 -2.02
C LEU A 9 -2.07 18.18 -2.32
N SER A 10 -2.24 19.45 -1.93
CA SER A 10 -3.45 20.20 -2.26
C SER A 10 -3.59 20.37 -3.77
N SER A 11 -2.56 20.83 -4.47
CA SER A 11 -2.57 20.92 -5.94
C SER A 11 -2.69 19.58 -6.69
N LEU A 12 -2.24 18.49 -6.08
CA LEU A 12 -2.29 17.14 -6.66
C LEU A 12 -3.69 16.54 -6.58
N LEU A 13 -4.33 16.70 -5.42
CA LEU A 13 -5.61 16.08 -5.10
C LEU A 13 -6.80 16.99 -5.37
N SER A 14 -6.62 18.30 -5.52
CA SER A 14 -7.68 19.25 -5.85
C SER A 14 -7.86 19.41 -7.35
N THR A 15 -9.01 19.95 -7.72
CA THR A 15 -9.26 20.53 -9.04
C THR A 15 -9.78 21.95 -8.83
N GLY A 16 -9.85 22.75 -9.90
CA GLY A 16 -10.39 24.12 -9.80
C GLY A 16 -11.82 24.18 -9.23
N GLU A 17 -12.55 23.06 -9.24
CA GLU A 17 -13.93 22.95 -8.77
C GLU A 17 -14.09 22.07 -7.51
N ARG A 18 -13.01 21.42 -7.03
CA ARG A 18 -13.08 20.48 -5.89
C ARG A 18 -11.86 20.58 -4.97
N ASP A 19 -12.13 20.81 -3.70
CA ASP A 19 -11.14 20.85 -2.61
C ASP A 19 -11.37 19.80 -1.51
N PHE A 20 -12.17 18.77 -1.81
CA PHE A 20 -12.52 17.71 -0.85
C PHE A 20 -12.32 16.30 -1.43
N LEU A 21 -12.10 15.34 -0.54
CA LEU A 21 -12.20 13.90 -0.76
C LEU A 21 -13.48 13.38 -0.12
N VAL A 22 -13.88 12.16 -0.44
CA VAL A 22 -15.05 11.52 0.18
C VAL A 22 -14.63 10.36 1.06
N HIS A 23 -15.26 10.26 2.23
CA HIS A 23 -15.22 9.06 3.07
C HIS A 23 -16.34 8.09 2.65
N ASN A 24 -16.24 6.82 3.03
CA ASN A 24 -17.18 5.76 2.63
C ASN A 24 -18.63 5.94 3.15
N ASN A 25 -18.85 6.90 4.04
CA ASN A 25 -20.16 7.30 4.57
C ASN A 25 -20.73 8.53 3.84
N GLY A 26 -20.08 8.97 2.76
CA GLY A 26 -20.47 10.13 1.97
C GLY A 26 -20.01 11.48 2.54
N HIS A 27 -19.35 11.51 3.70
CA HIS A 27 -18.81 12.75 4.25
C HIS A 27 -17.68 13.29 3.39
N GLN A 28 -17.71 14.61 3.15
CA GLN A 28 -16.64 15.31 2.46
C GLN A 28 -15.57 15.75 3.45
N ILE A 29 -14.32 15.45 3.13
CA ILE A 29 -13.13 15.78 3.93
C ILE A 29 -12.27 16.74 3.13
N LYS A 30 -11.97 17.91 3.68
CA LYS A 30 -11.10 18.91 3.02
C LYS A 30 -9.71 18.33 2.78
N ILE A 31 -9.17 18.55 1.59
CA ILE A 31 -7.84 18.05 1.21
C ILE A 31 -6.75 18.61 2.13
N ASP A 32 -6.89 19.86 2.58
CA ASP A 32 -5.93 20.49 3.50
C ASP A 32 -5.79 19.75 4.84
N SER A 33 -6.74 18.88 5.20
CA SER A 33 -6.59 18.01 6.39
C SER A 33 -5.54 16.91 6.23
N LEU A 34 -5.03 16.70 5.00
CA LEU A 34 -3.96 15.75 4.70
C LEU A 34 -2.57 16.41 4.71
N THR A 35 -2.48 17.74 4.86
CA THR A 35 -1.18 18.44 4.90
C THR A 35 -0.28 17.87 6.00
N GLY A 36 0.96 17.53 5.65
CA GLY A 36 1.93 16.95 6.57
C GLY A 36 1.81 15.44 6.78
N LYS A 37 0.73 14.79 6.31
CA LYS A 37 0.58 13.33 6.40
C LYS A 37 1.30 12.60 5.28
N THR A 38 1.76 11.38 5.55
CA THR A 38 2.11 10.42 4.51
C THR A 38 0.82 9.95 3.83
N VAL A 39 0.75 10.04 2.50
CA VAL A 39 -0.44 9.70 1.72
C VAL A 39 -0.16 8.54 0.78
N GLY A 40 -0.95 7.48 0.87
CA GLY A 40 -0.97 6.38 -0.09
C GLY A 40 -2.07 6.57 -1.15
N LEU A 41 -1.70 6.85 -2.41
CA LEU A 41 -2.63 6.82 -3.54
C LEU A 41 -2.85 5.39 -3.99
N TYR A 42 -4.01 4.84 -3.66
CA TYR A 42 -4.35 3.45 -3.93
C TYR A 42 -5.18 3.33 -5.21
N PHE A 43 -4.55 2.89 -6.30
CA PHE A 43 -5.22 2.63 -7.57
C PHE A 43 -5.76 1.20 -7.59
N SER A 44 -7.09 1.08 -7.67
CA SER A 44 -7.77 -0.20 -7.54
C SER A 44 -9.12 -0.22 -8.26
N GLY A 45 -9.80 -1.38 -8.29
CA GLY A 45 -11.15 -1.52 -8.85
C GLY A 45 -11.81 -2.82 -8.41
N SER A 46 -13.13 -2.80 -8.22
CA SER A 46 -13.92 -3.92 -7.68
C SER A 46 -13.80 -5.19 -8.52
N TRP A 47 -13.68 -5.05 -9.83
CA TRP A 47 -13.57 -6.14 -10.80
C TRP A 47 -12.21 -6.85 -10.77
N CYS A 48 -11.19 -6.23 -10.17
CA CYS A 48 -9.82 -6.73 -10.15
C CYS A 48 -9.60 -7.75 -9.01
N GLY A 49 -9.41 -9.02 -9.38
CA GLY A 49 -9.18 -10.10 -8.41
C GLY A 49 -7.97 -9.89 -7.47
N PRO A 50 -6.77 -9.55 -7.98
CA PRO A 50 -5.62 -9.23 -7.13
C PRO A 50 -5.86 -8.02 -6.20
N CYS A 51 -6.68 -7.06 -6.63
CA CYS A 51 -7.04 -5.88 -5.85
C CYS A 51 -7.86 -6.27 -4.62
N ARG A 52 -8.92 -7.07 -4.80
CA ARG A 52 -9.74 -7.57 -3.69
C ARG A 52 -8.95 -8.37 -2.66
N ARG A 53 -7.85 -9.04 -3.08
CA ARG A 53 -6.93 -9.72 -2.15
C ARG A 53 -5.96 -8.79 -1.44
N PHE A 54 -5.71 -7.59 -1.97
CA PHE A 54 -4.79 -6.62 -1.39
C PHE A 54 -5.48 -5.63 -0.45
N THR A 55 -6.72 -5.23 -0.77
CA THR A 55 -7.50 -4.29 0.06
C THR A 55 -7.56 -4.64 1.54
N PRO A 56 -7.88 -5.89 1.97
CA PRO A 56 -7.92 -6.23 3.39
C PRO A 56 -6.54 -6.08 4.06
N ILE A 57 -5.47 -6.47 3.37
CA ILE A 57 -4.09 -6.32 3.88
C ILE A 57 -3.74 -4.84 4.08
N LEU A 58 -4.09 -4.00 3.09
CA LEU A 58 -3.86 -2.56 3.21
C LEU A 58 -4.74 -1.94 4.31
N ALA A 59 -5.97 -2.43 4.51
CA ALA A 59 -6.87 -1.96 5.57
C ALA A 59 -6.32 -2.26 6.97
N GLU A 60 -5.74 -3.44 7.20
CA GLU A 60 -5.06 -3.80 8.45
C GLU A 60 -3.89 -2.83 8.73
N VAL A 61 -3.00 -2.65 7.74
CA VAL A 61 -1.87 -1.71 7.86
C VAL A 61 -2.33 -0.28 8.08
N TYR A 62 -3.38 0.15 7.39
CA TYR A 62 -3.96 1.48 7.59
C TYR A 62 -4.49 1.66 9.02
N GLN A 63 -5.17 0.67 9.60
CA GLN A 63 -5.68 0.77 10.96
C GLN A 63 -4.54 0.90 11.98
N GLU A 64 -3.46 0.16 11.80
CA GLU A 64 -2.27 0.27 12.67
C GLU A 64 -1.61 1.66 12.58
N LEU A 65 -1.49 2.21 11.37
CA LEU A 65 -0.78 3.47 11.13
C LEU A 65 -1.63 4.72 11.39
N SER A 66 -2.91 4.70 11.02
CA SER A 66 -3.84 5.82 11.19
C SER A 66 -4.09 6.16 12.68
N SER A 67 -3.96 5.17 13.57
CA SER A 67 -4.01 5.38 15.02
C SER A 67 -2.97 6.38 15.54
N LYS A 68 -1.88 6.59 14.79
CA LYS A 68 -0.80 7.54 15.10
C LYS A 68 -1.04 8.93 14.49
N GLY A 69 -2.00 9.07 13.58
CA GLY A 69 -2.41 10.34 12.97
C GLY A 69 -1.70 10.74 11.67
N ASP A 70 -0.63 10.04 11.30
CA ASP A 70 0.32 10.53 10.28
C ASP A 70 0.19 9.85 8.90
N PHE A 71 -0.74 8.88 8.75
CA PHE A 71 -0.93 8.14 7.50
C PHE A 71 -2.39 8.20 7.03
N GLU A 72 -2.57 8.47 5.74
CA GLU A 72 -3.87 8.46 5.06
C GLU A 72 -3.78 7.68 3.74
N VAL A 73 -4.87 7.06 3.31
CA VAL A 73 -4.99 6.44 1.99
C VAL A 73 -6.08 7.15 1.18
N VAL A 74 -5.79 7.41 -0.09
CA VAL A 74 -6.75 7.97 -1.04
C VAL A 74 -6.97 6.96 -2.16
N PHE A 75 -8.17 6.37 -2.18
CA PHE A 75 -8.60 5.46 -3.23
C PHE A 75 -8.85 6.21 -4.54
N VAL A 76 -8.17 5.76 -5.58
CA VAL A 76 -8.33 6.21 -6.98
C VAL A 76 -8.96 5.08 -7.78
N SER A 77 -10.28 5.11 -7.89
CA SER A 77 -11.06 4.02 -8.49
C SER A 77 -10.90 3.91 -10.01
N SER A 78 -10.75 2.67 -10.47
CA SER A 78 -10.83 2.22 -11.86
C SER A 78 -12.15 1.50 -12.18
N ASP A 79 -13.15 1.62 -11.31
CA ASP A 79 -14.51 1.14 -11.58
C ASP A 79 -15.17 1.96 -12.70
N ARG A 80 -16.14 1.33 -13.38
CA ARG A 80 -16.79 1.89 -14.57
C ARG A 80 -18.13 2.55 -14.26
N ASP A 81 -18.68 2.28 -13.09
CA ASP A 81 -19.97 2.77 -12.62
C ASP A 81 -19.93 3.03 -11.11
N ASP A 82 -20.81 3.93 -10.68
CA ASP A 82 -20.87 4.43 -9.30
C ASP A 82 -21.31 3.35 -8.31
N ASP A 83 -22.17 2.42 -8.73
CA ASP A 83 -22.62 1.29 -7.91
C ASP A 83 -21.46 0.36 -7.54
N SER A 84 -20.63 0.00 -8.52
CA SER A 84 -19.45 -0.85 -8.31
C SER A 84 -18.40 -0.14 -7.45
N PHE A 85 -18.20 1.17 -7.69
CA PHE A 85 -17.36 2.01 -6.84
C PHE A 85 -17.84 2.01 -5.40
N GLY A 86 -19.12 2.36 -5.17
CA GLY A 86 -19.69 2.50 -3.84
C GLY A 86 -19.67 1.19 -3.05
N LYS A 87 -20.03 0.07 -3.68
CA LYS A 87 -19.98 -1.26 -3.03
C LYS A 87 -18.57 -1.58 -2.55
N TYR A 88 -17.57 -1.42 -3.41
CA TYR A 88 -16.20 -1.75 -3.04
C TYR A 88 -15.59 -0.75 -2.05
N PHE A 89 -15.89 0.54 -2.21
CA PHE A 89 -15.41 1.58 -1.31
C PHE A 89 -16.03 1.48 0.10
N SER A 90 -17.24 0.93 0.24
CA SER A 90 -17.87 0.70 1.55
C SER A 90 -17.06 -0.22 2.48
N GLU A 91 -16.16 -1.02 1.93
CA GLU A 91 -15.28 -1.93 2.68
C GLU A 91 -13.97 -1.25 3.13
N MET A 92 -13.72 0.00 2.70
CA MET A 92 -12.45 0.68 2.90
C MET A 92 -12.53 1.74 4.01
N PRO A 93 -11.58 1.77 4.97
CA PRO A 93 -11.62 2.68 6.12
C PRO A 93 -11.00 4.08 5.87
N TRP A 94 -10.79 4.45 4.61
CA TRP A 94 -10.03 5.64 4.19
C TRP A 94 -10.81 6.49 3.18
N LEU A 95 -10.15 7.47 2.56
CA LEU A 95 -10.75 8.45 1.66
C LEU A 95 -10.69 8.01 0.19
N ALA A 96 -11.49 8.65 -0.66
CA ALA A 96 -11.45 8.45 -2.10
C ALA A 96 -11.55 9.77 -2.88
N ILE A 97 -10.99 9.78 -4.09
CA ILE A 97 -11.40 10.76 -5.10
C ILE A 97 -12.86 10.46 -5.47
N PRO A 98 -13.77 11.46 -5.46
CA PRO A 98 -15.17 11.23 -5.83
C PRO A 98 -15.30 10.54 -7.18
N PHE A 99 -16.22 9.57 -7.30
CA PHE A 99 -16.40 8.83 -8.55
C PHE A 99 -16.74 9.75 -9.73
N ALA A 100 -17.57 10.77 -9.48
CA ALA A 100 -17.93 11.78 -10.48
C ALA A 100 -16.73 12.56 -11.05
N ASP A 101 -15.62 12.68 -10.31
CA ASP A 101 -14.39 13.35 -10.75
C ASP A 101 -13.49 12.39 -11.54
N SER A 102 -13.99 11.96 -12.71
CA SER A 102 -13.24 11.08 -13.62
C SER A 102 -11.97 11.75 -14.16
N GLY A 103 -11.97 13.07 -14.30
CA GLY A 103 -10.83 13.88 -14.75
C GLY A 103 -9.65 13.79 -13.78
N ALA A 104 -9.88 14.00 -12.48
CA ALA A 104 -8.81 13.86 -11.48
C ALA A 104 -8.29 12.42 -11.40
N ARG A 105 -9.18 11.41 -11.43
CA ARG A 105 -8.78 10.00 -11.40
C ARG A 105 -7.88 9.64 -12.60
N GLN A 106 -8.24 10.09 -13.81
CA GLN A 106 -7.44 9.86 -15.01
C GLN A 106 -6.11 10.61 -14.97
N ARG A 107 -6.11 11.89 -14.56
CA ARG A 107 -4.89 12.69 -14.39
C ARG A 107 -3.90 12.04 -13.43
N LEU A 108 -4.34 11.57 -12.26
CA LEU A 108 -3.48 10.91 -11.28
C LEU A 108 -2.89 9.61 -11.85
N LYS A 109 -3.70 8.82 -12.56
CA LYS A 109 -3.24 7.59 -13.21
C LYS A 109 -2.14 7.87 -14.24
N GLU A 110 -2.28 8.91 -15.03
CA GLU A 110 -1.31 9.33 -16.04
C GLU A 110 -0.03 9.87 -15.41
N LEU A 111 -0.16 10.78 -14.44
CA LEU A 111 0.95 11.42 -13.74
C LEU A 111 1.89 10.39 -13.12
N PHE A 112 1.33 9.40 -12.42
CA PHE A 112 2.10 8.32 -11.80
C PHE A 112 2.29 7.10 -12.71
N GLN A 113 1.95 7.21 -14.00
CA GLN A 113 2.11 6.16 -15.01
C GLN A 113 1.61 4.78 -14.55
N VAL A 114 0.43 4.74 -13.92
CA VAL A 114 -0.15 3.51 -13.41
C VAL A 114 -0.66 2.66 -14.58
N ARG A 115 0.10 1.63 -14.94
CA ARG A 115 -0.20 0.70 -16.04
C ARG A 115 -1.03 -0.52 -15.63
N GLY A 116 -1.16 -0.78 -14.33
CA GLY A 116 -1.89 -1.94 -13.80
C GLY A 116 -2.30 -1.72 -12.35
N ILE A 117 -3.31 -2.47 -11.91
CA ILE A 117 -3.84 -2.45 -10.54
C ILE A 117 -3.78 -3.86 -9.91
N PRO A 118 -3.62 -3.97 -8.58
CA PRO A 118 -3.50 -2.87 -7.62
C PRO A 118 -2.15 -2.14 -7.76
N ASN A 119 -2.15 -0.83 -7.55
CA ASN A 119 -0.94 -0.04 -7.39
C ASN A 119 -1.10 0.92 -6.20
N LEU A 120 -0.02 1.15 -5.47
CA LEU A 120 0.02 2.04 -4.32
C LEU A 120 1.24 2.95 -4.47
N VAL A 121 0.98 4.24 -4.68
CA VAL A 121 2.02 5.27 -4.69
C VAL A 121 2.02 5.94 -3.32
N VAL A 122 3.17 6.00 -2.65
CA VAL A 122 3.30 6.64 -1.33
C VAL A 122 4.03 7.96 -1.47
N LEU A 123 3.42 9.00 -0.93
CA LEU A 123 3.91 10.37 -0.87
C LEU A 123 4.18 10.75 0.59
N ASP A 124 5.21 11.57 0.84
CA ASP A 124 5.38 12.18 2.16
C ASP A 124 4.48 13.42 2.35
N GLY A 125 4.55 14.04 3.53
CA GLY A 125 3.77 15.23 3.87
C GLY A 125 4.06 16.48 3.03
N THR A 126 5.14 16.47 2.23
CA THR A 126 5.47 17.50 1.23
C THR A 126 5.07 17.11 -0.19
N GLY A 127 4.48 15.93 -0.33
CA GLY A 127 4.06 15.27 -1.56
C GLY A 127 5.21 14.84 -2.47
N LYS A 128 6.39 14.59 -1.90
CA LYS A 128 7.47 13.90 -2.59
C LYS A 128 7.16 12.41 -2.63
N VAL A 129 7.42 11.78 -3.77
CA VAL A 129 7.26 10.34 -3.96
C VAL A 129 8.29 9.56 -3.14
N LEU A 130 7.82 8.78 -2.16
CA LEU A 130 8.62 7.83 -1.39
C LEU A 130 8.69 6.46 -2.08
N SER A 131 7.59 6.03 -2.70
CA SER A 131 7.52 4.78 -3.46
C SER A 131 6.44 4.83 -4.54
N GLU A 132 6.77 4.43 -5.76
CA GLU A 132 5.80 4.33 -6.86
C GLU A 132 5.08 2.97 -6.92
N ARG A 133 5.54 1.98 -6.15
CA ARG A 133 5.07 0.58 -6.20
C ARG A 133 5.08 -0.08 -4.82
N ALA A 134 4.32 0.48 -3.89
CA ALA A 134 4.33 0.05 -2.49
C ALA A 134 3.50 -1.21 -2.19
N VAL A 135 2.76 -1.77 -3.16
CA VAL A 135 1.94 -2.99 -2.94
C VAL A 135 2.77 -4.15 -2.38
N GLN A 136 3.94 -4.41 -2.97
CA GLN A 136 4.79 -5.52 -2.51
C GLN A 136 5.42 -5.20 -1.15
N ILE A 137 5.83 -3.95 -0.93
CA ILE A 137 6.37 -3.48 0.35
C ILE A 137 5.36 -3.71 1.49
N VAL A 138 4.09 -3.35 1.27
CA VAL A 138 3.01 -3.57 2.24
C VAL A 138 2.76 -5.07 2.48
N ARG A 139 2.86 -5.91 1.43
CA ARG A 139 2.70 -7.36 1.57
C ARG A 139 3.82 -8.00 2.39
N ASP A 140 5.05 -7.54 2.19
CA ASP A 140 6.23 -8.17 2.79
C ASP A 140 6.45 -7.67 4.23
N TYR A 141 6.21 -6.39 4.48
CA TYR A 141 6.62 -5.73 5.73
C TYR A 141 5.47 -5.04 6.49
N GLY A 142 4.25 -5.03 5.95
CA GLY A 142 3.09 -4.45 6.62
C GLY A 142 3.32 -3.01 7.10
N ALA A 143 2.94 -2.72 8.35
CA ALA A 143 3.12 -1.42 8.99
C ALA A 143 4.58 -1.09 9.35
N GLU A 144 5.47 -2.09 9.44
CA GLU A 144 6.89 -1.87 9.77
C GLU A 144 7.64 -1.12 8.68
N ALA A 145 7.11 -1.17 7.44
CA ALA A 145 7.61 -0.40 6.32
C ALA A 145 7.44 1.10 6.48
N TYR A 146 6.53 1.58 7.34
CA TYR A 146 6.32 3.00 7.58
C TYR A 146 7.62 3.69 8.03
N PRO A 147 7.96 4.90 7.51
CA PRO A 147 7.18 5.79 6.63
C PRO A 147 7.31 5.50 5.12
N PHE A 148 7.69 4.28 4.73
CA PHE A 148 7.90 3.83 3.35
C PHE A 148 9.02 4.56 2.61
N THR A 149 9.92 5.23 3.33
CA THR A 149 11.13 5.85 2.77
C THR A 149 12.06 4.79 2.20
N PRO A 150 12.79 5.07 1.10
CA PRO A 150 13.78 4.16 0.54
C PRO A 150 14.78 3.61 1.56
N GLU A 151 15.21 4.45 2.51
CA GLU A 151 16.15 4.10 3.58
C GLU A 151 15.56 3.05 4.53
N ARG A 152 14.31 3.25 4.97
CA ARG A 152 13.59 2.28 5.82
C ARG A 152 13.41 0.94 5.10
N ILE A 153 13.02 0.95 3.83
CA ILE A 153 12.83 -0.27 3.04
C ILE A 153 14.15 -1.00 2.82
N LYS A 154 15.25 -0.27 2.62
CA LYS A 154 16.59 -0.85 2.51
C LYS A 154 16.99 -1.57 3.82
N LEU A 155 16.77 -0.93 4.96
CA LEU A 155 17.08 -1.51 6.27
C LEU A 155 16.31 -2.81 6.53
N LEU A 156 15.00 -2.84 6.27
CA LEU A 156 14.19 -4.04 6.45
C LEU A 156 14.67 -5.21 5.57
N LYS A 157 15.06 -4.92 4.34
CA LYS A 157 15.64 -5.92 3.43
C LYS A 157 16.97 -6.46 3.94
N GLU A 158 17.84 -5.59 4.45
CA GLU A 158 19.13 -6.00 5.01
C GLU A 158 18.95 -6.87 6.27
N GLU A 159 17.99 -6.53 7.13
CA GLU A 159 17.61 -7.33 8.29
C GLU A 159 17.07 -8.71 7.90
N GLU A 160 16.19 -8.77 6.89
CA GLU A 160 15.64 -10.01 6.35
C GLU A 160 16.74 -10.91 5.75
N GLU A 161 17.64 -10.34 4.93
CA GLU A 161 18.76 -11.09 4.34
C GLU A 161 19.76 -11.56 5.40
N ALA A 162 20.07 -10.73 6.40
CA ALA A 162 20.89 -11.13 7.53
C ALA A 162 20.22 -12.25 8.34
N ALA A 163 18.91 -12.20 8.54
CA ALA A 163 18.16 -13.27 9.19
C ALA A 163 18.21 -14.57 8.39
N LYS A 164 18.07 -14.52 7.05
CA LYS A 164 18.23 -15.69 6.17
C LYS A 164 19.65 -16.27 6.21
N GLN A 165 20.68 -15.42 6.24
CA GLN A 165 22.08 -15.89 6.29
C GLN A 165 22.47 -16.48 7.65
N ASN A 166 21.89 -15.96 8.73
CA ASN A 166 22.15 -16.46 10.08
C ASN A 166 21.25 -17.64 10.47
N GLN A 167 20.31 -18.03 9.61
CA GLN A 167 19.58 -19.29 9.77
C GLN A 167 20.49 -20.47 9.46
N THR A 168 20.54 -21.45 10.36
CA THR A 168 21.19 -22.74 10.13
C THR A 168 20.18 -23.73 9.53
N LEU A 169 20.65 -24.74 8.80
CA LEU A 169 19.78 -25.85 8.36
C LEU A 169 19.04 -26.47 9.55
N ARG A 170 19.68 -26.50 10.73
CA ARG A 170 19.08 -26.93 11.99
C ARG A 170 17.94 -26.02 12.45
N SER A 171 18.05 -24.70 12.38
CA SER A 171 16.95 -23.81 12.80
C SER A 171 15.76 -23.78 11.84
N ILE A 172 15.96 -24.15 10.57
CA ILE A 172 14.89 -24.19 9.56
C ILE A 172 14.20 -25.56 9.53
N LEU A 173 14.98 -26.64 9.59
CA LEU A 173 14.49 -28.00 9.38
C LEU A 173 14.26 -28.75 10.69
N ALA A 174 14.86 -28.29 11.80
CA ALA A 174 14.65 -28.87 13.11
C ALA A 174 13.68 -28.05 13.96
N SER A 175 12.66 -28.71 14.51
CA SER A 175 11.92 -28.20 15.66
C SER A 175 12.57 -28.71 16.95
N SER A 176 12.19 -28.19 18.11
CA SER A 176 12.61 -28.73 19.42
C SER A 176 12.31 -30.23 19.61
N SER A 177 11.49 -30.82 18.75
CA SER A 177 11.07 -32.22 18.78
C SER A 177 11.51 -33.05 17.57
N ARG A 178 12.21 -32.47 16.58
CA ARG A 178 12.56 -33.19 15.34
C ARG A 178 13.81 -32.62 14.71
N ASP A 179 14.91 -33.36 14.64
CA ASP A 179 16.22 -32.97 14.11
C ASP A 179 16.60 -33.74 12.82
N PHE A 180 15.61 -34.21 12.09
CA PHE A 180 15.78 -35.00 10.88
C PHE A 180 14.83 -34.54 9.76
N VAL A 181 15.28 -34.72 8.52
CA VAL A 181 14.45 -34.64 7.30
C VAL A 181 14.16 -36.04 6.78
N ILE A 182 13.13 -36.19 5.94
CA ILE A 182 12.74 -37.48 5.34
C ILE A 182 13.19 -37.51 3.88
N SER A 183 13.90 -38.57 3.48
CA SER A 183 14.26 -38.80 2.07
C SER A 183 13.07 -39.34 1.28
N ASN A 184 13.17 -39.33 -0.06
CA ASN A 184 12.15 -39.87 -0.96
C ASN A 184 11.85 -41.37 -0.71
N ASP A 185 12.76 -42.10 -0.09
CA ASP A 185 12.62 -43.52 0.24
C ASP A 185 12.06 -43.74 1.67
N GLY A 186 11.61 -42.67 2.34
CA GLY A 186 11.04 -42.71 3.68
C GLY A 186 12.07 -42.76 4.82
N ASN A 187 13.37 -42.73 4.52
CA ASN A 187 14.43 -42.77 5.53
C ASN A 187 14.63 -41.41 6.21
N LYS A 188 14.93 -41.43 7.51
CA LYS A 188 15.29 -40.23 8.26
C LYS A 188 16.75 -39.89 8.02
N VAL A 189 17.03 -38.68 7.56
CA VAL A 189 18.37 -38.11 7.39
C VAL A 189 18.54 -37.02 8.45
N GLN A 190 19.56 -37.12 9.28
CA GLN A 190 19.85 -36.09 10.29
C GLN A 190 20.20 -34.77 9.61
N SER A 191 19.63 -33.66 10.10
CA SER A 191 20.05 -32.33 9.66
C SER A 191 21.41 -32.01 10.31
N GLN A 192 22.51 -32.29 9.60
CA GLN A 192 23.85 -31.79 9.97
C GLN A 192 23.99 -30.33 9.58
#